data_AF-A0AA36KWA3-F1
#
_entry.id   AF-A0AA36KWA3-F1
#
_cell.length_a   1.000
_cell.length_b   1.000
_cell.length_c   1.000
_cell.angle_alpha   90.00
_cell.angle_beta   90.00
_cell.angle_gamma   90.00
#
_symmetry.space_group_name_H-M   'P 1'
#
loop_
_entity.id
_entity.type
_entity.pdbx_description
1 polymer ?
#
loop_
_entity_poly.entity_id
_entity_poly.type
_entity_poly.pdbx_seq_one_letter_code
_entity_poly.pdbx_strand_id
1 'polypeptide(L)'
;MANTKRTLIIYFSVDAKKWASLSGVFHGFATRPLRIRRAAMSKVCIIAWVYGRVQGVGFRYTTQYEAKKLGLTGYAKNLDDGSVEVVACGEEGQVEKLMQWLKSGGPRSARVERVLSEPHHPSGELTDFRIR
;
A
#
# COMPACT_ATOMS: atom_id res chain seq x y z
N MET A 1 20.60 -36.08 -4.52
CA MET A 1 21.82 -35.25 -4.35
C MET A 1 21.72 -34.02 -5.26
N ALA A 2 22.07 -32.85 -4.70
CA ALA A 2 22.46 -31.59 -5.36
C ALA A 2 21.39 -30.77 -6.12
N ASN A 3 21.30 -29.44 -6.02
CA ASN A 3 21.86 -28.46 -5.09
C ASN A 3 21.10 -27.14 -5.36
N THR A 4 20.33 -26.67 -4.38
CA THR A 4 19.59 -25.40 -4.44
C THR A 4 20.57 -24.23 -4.35
N LYS A 5 20.89 -23.61 -5.49
CA LYS A 5 21.67 -22.36 -5.49
C LYS A 5 20.79 -21.20 -5.02
N ARG A 6 20.86 -20.93 -3.71
CA ARG A 6 20.36 -19.69 -3.08
C ARG A 6 21.12 -18.51 -3.70
N THR A 7 20.41 -17.68 -4.46
CA THR A 7 20.94 -16.38 -4.92
C THR A 7 20.63 -15.37 -3.83
N LEU A 8 21.66 -14.94 -3.10
CA LEU A 8 21.59 -13.88 -2.12
C LEU A 8 21.67 -12.55 -2.87
N ILE A 9 20.55 -11.84 -3.04
CA ILE A 9 20.54 -10.51 -3.63
C ILE A 9 20.84 -9.52 -2.51
N ILE A 10 22.07 -9.05 -2.47
CA ILE A 10 22.53 -7.99 -1.57
C ILE A 10 22.17 -6.66 -2.23
N TYR A 11 21.25 -5.89 -1.63
CA TYR A 11 20.94 -4.54 -2.09
C TYR A 11 22.03 -3.57 -1.61
N PHE A 12 22.97 -3.24 -2.48
CA PHE A 12 23.81 -2.07 -2.30
C PHE A 12 23.17 -0.88 -3.02
N SER A 13 22.55 0.01 -2.24
CA SER A 13 22.21 1.36 -2.67
C SER A 13 23.52 2.14 -2.76
N VAL A 14 24.01 2.39 -3.99
CA VAL A 14 25.16 3.29 -4.20
C VAL A 14 24.75 4.38 -5.18
N ASP A 15 24.81 5.59 -4.64
CA ASP A 15 24.54 6.89 -5.23
C ASP A 15 25.16 7.06 -6.64
N ALA A 16 24.34 7.35 -7.64
CA ALA A 16 24.70 7.35 -9.06
C ALA A 16 25.49 8.59 -9.53
N LYS A 17 26.19 9.31 -8.64
CA LYS A 17 26.71 10.67 -8.93
C LYS A 17 28.23 10.86 -8.94
N LYS A 18 29.03 9.79 -9.07
CA LYS A 18 30.52 9.91 -8.94
C LYS A 18 31.42 9.38 -10.05
N TRP A 19 30.92 9.02 -11.24
CA TRP A 19 31.75 8.41 -12.29
C TRP A 19 31.77 9.17 -13.62
N ALA A 20 32.03 10.48 -13.56
CA ALA A 20 32.23 11.31 -14.76
C ALA A 20 33.60 12.00 -14.75
N SER A 21 34.67 11.25 -14.49
CA SER A 21 36.03 11.65 -14.86
C SER A 21 36.89 10.40 -14.92
N LEU A 22 37.14 9.93 -16.13
CA LEU A 22 38.31 9.17 -16.61
C LEU A 22 37.93 8.54 -17.95
N SER A 23 38.24 9.27 -19.02
CA SER A 23 38.15 8.82 -20.41
C SER A 23 39.22 7.75 -20.68
N GLY A 24 38.78 6.53 -21.01
CA GLY A 24 39.66 5.45 -21.43
C GLY A 24 38.87 4.38 -22.18
N VAL A 25 38.97 4.42 -23.50
CA VAL A 25 38.67 3.40 -24.52
C VAL A 25 38.05 2.08 -24.00
N PHE A 26 36.77 1.86 -24.27
CA PHE A 26 36.19 0.51 -24.28
C PHE A 26 35.32 0.31 -25.52
N HIS A 27 35.68 -0.71 -26.30
CA HIS A 27 34.94 -1.19 -27.45
C HIS A 27 33.59 -1.77 -27.01
N GLY A 28 32.53 -1.32 -27.68
CA GLY A 28 31.31 -2.06 -28.01
C GLY A 28 30.82 -3.13 -27.03
N PHE A 29 30.29 -2.73 -25.87
CA PHE A 29 29.26 -3.50 -25.19
C PHE A 29 27.95 -2.72 -25.30
N ALA A 30 27.03 -3.23 -26.11
CA ALA A 30 25.65 -2.75 -26.12
C ALA A 30 25.06 -2.98 -24.72
N THR A 31 25.02 -1.94 -23.90
CA THR A 31 24.28 -1.93 -22.64
C THR A 31 22.81 -1.98 -22.99
N ARG A 32 22.28 -3.21 -23.14
CA ARG A 32 20.83 -3.41 -23.12
C ARG A 32 20.33 -2.82 -21.80
N PRO A 33 19.51 -1.76 -21.81
CA PRO A 33 18.97 -1.25 -20.57
C PRO A 33 18.16 -2.39 -19.95
N LEU A 34 18.54 -2.82 -18.75
CA LEU A 34 17.72 -3.69 -17.92
C LEU A 34 16.38 -3.00 -17.79
N ARG A 35 15.39 -3.47 -18.56
CA ARG A 35 14.00 -3.08 -18.41
C ARG A 35 13.60 -3.57 -17.03
N ILE A 36 13.70 -2.68 -16.03
CA ILE A 36 13.22 -2.93 -14.67
C ILE A 36 11.73 -3.21 -14.83
N ARG A 37 11.37 -4.49 -14.95
CA ARG A 37 10.01 -4.92 -14.70
C ARG A 37 9.81 -4.52 -13.25
N ARG A 38 8.97 -3.51 -13.00
CA ARG A 38 8.52 -3.13 -11.65
C ARG A 38 8.37 -4.44 -10.88
N ALA A 39 9.22 -4.64 -9.88
CA ALA A 39 9.08 -5.79 -9.00
C ALA A 39 7.61 -5.82 -8.59
N ALA A 40 6.94 -6.96 -8.76
CA ALA A 40 5.58 -7.12 -8.29
C ALA A 40 5.64 -6.97 -6.77
N MET A 41 5.46 -5.73 -6.30
CA MET A 41 5.28 -5.42 -4.89
C MET A 41 4.08 -6.26 -4.44
N SER A 42 4.26 -7.07 -3.40
CA SER A 42 3.22 -7.95 -2.89
C SER A 42 2.02 -7.09 -2.51
N LYS A 43 0.89 -7.32 -3.21
CA LYS A 43 -0.37 -6.71 -2.82
C LYS A 43 -0.85 -7.37 -1.54
N VAL A 44 -1.11 -6.57 -0.52
CA VAL A 44 -1.73 -7.02 0.72
C VAL A 44 -3.11 -6.42 0.81
N CYS A 45 -3.98 -7.11 1.53
CA CYS A 45 -5.35 -6.71 1.78
C CYS A 45 -5.59 -6.79 3.28
N ILE A 46 -6.23 -5.77 3.83
CA ILE A 46 -6.63 -5.74 5.24
C ILE A 46 -8.10 -5.38 5.35
N ILE A 47 -8.70 -5.85 6.43
CA ILE A 47 -10.00 -5.39 6.92
C ILE A 47 -9.76 -4.67 8.24
N ALA A 48 -10.39 -3.52 8.41
CA ALA A 48 -10.31 -2.72 9.62
C ALA A 48 -11.70 -2.30 10.09
N TRP A 49 -11.93 -2.39 11.40
CA TRP A 49 -13.14 -1.91 12.05
C TRP A 49 -12.82 -0.72 12.92
N VAL A 50 -13.48 0.40 12.61
CA VAL A 50 -13.29 1.68 13.29
C VAL A 50 -14.49 1.96 14.17
N TYR A 51 -14.24 2.08 15.47
CA TYR A 51 -15.24 2.35 16.50
C TYR A 51 -15.14 3.79 17.00
N GLY A 52 -16.27 4.31 17.47
CA GLY A 52 -16.40 5.65 18.04
C GLY A 52 -17.48 6.47 17.33
N ARG A 53 -17.34 7.80 17.32
CA ARG A 53 -18.26 8.70 16.60
C ARG A 53 -17.82 8.83 15.15
N VAL A 54 -18.12 7.81 14.35
CA VAL A 54 -17.65 7.64 12.96
C VAL A 54 -18.76 7.64 11.90
N GLN A 55 -20.03 7.57 12.30
CA GLN A 55 -21.17 7.71 11.39
C GLN A 55 -21.74 9.13 11.42
N GLY A 56 -22.36 9.58 10.31
CA GLY A 56 -22.92 10.94 10.18
C GLY A 56 -21.88 12.06 10.03
N VAL A 57 -20.58 11.73 9.97
CA VAL A 57 -19.47 12.70 9.97
C VAL A 57 -18.68 12.71 8.66
N GLY A 58 -19.17 12.01 7.64
CA GLY A 58 -18.49 11.91 6.33
C GLY A 58 -17.33 10.91 6.29
N PHE A 59 -17.20 10.02 7.28
CA PHE A 59 -16.05 9.11 7.40
C PHE A 59 -15.79 8.28 6.15
N ARG A 60 -16.82 7.58 5.62
CA ARG A 60 -16.70 6.78 4.40
C ARG A 60 -16.17 7.58 3.20
N TYR A 61 -16.61 8.84 3.06
CA TYR A 61 -16.20 9.72 1.96
C TYR A 61 -14.73 10.13 2.07
N THR A 62 -14.30 10.56 3.26
CA THR A 62 -12.89 10.93 3.48
C THR A 62 -11.96 9.73 3.38
N THR A 63 -12.38 8.55 3.86
CA THR A 63 -11.62 7.31 3.71
C THR A 63 -11.47 6.93 2.24
N GLN A 64 -12.54 7.06 1.44
CA GLN A 64 -12.44 6.85 -0.01
C GLN A 64 -11.45 7.81 -0.66
N TYR A 65 -11.50 9.10 -0.31
CA TYR A 65 -10.59 10.10 -0.86
C TYR A 65 -9.12 9.76 -0.56
N GLU A 66 -8.80 9.43 0.70
CA GLU A 66 -7.42 9.10 1.09
C GLU A 66 -6.97 7.77 0.46
N ALA A 67 -7.84 6.76 0.43
CA ALA A 67 -7.53 5.48 -0.21
C ALA A 67 -7.26 5.64 -1.72
N LYS A 68 -8.07 6.45 -2.42
CA LYS A 68 -7.85 6.76 -3.84
C LYS A 68 -6.54 7.50 -4.08
N LYS A 69 -6.21 8.47 -3.24
CA LYS A 69 -4.94 9.21 -3.28
C LYS A 69 -3.73 8.28 -3.09
N LEU A 70 -3.87 7.24 -2.25
CA LEU A 70 -2.85 6.23 -2.02
C LEU A 70 -2.82 5.11 -3.10
N GLY A 71 -3.76 5.12 -4.06
CA GLY A 71 -3.86 4.10 -5.11
C GLY A 71 -4.38 2.75 -4.61
N LEU A 72 -5.15 2.75 -3.52
CA LEU A 72 -5.73 1.57 -2.91
C LEU A 72 -7.11 1.24 -3.50
N THR A 73 -7.48 -0.03 -3.42
CA THR A 73 -8.77 -0.57 -3.84
C THR A 73 -9.51 -1.16 -2.63
N GLY A 74 -10.83 -1.25 -2.68
CA GLY A 74 -11.61 -1.76 -1.55
C GLY A 74 -12.92 -1.04 -1.31
N TYR A 75 -13.33 -0.95 -0.05
CA TYR A 75 -14.54 -0.23 0.31
C TYR A 75 -14.54 0.28 1.75
N ALA A 76 -15.40 1.26 2.02
CA ALA A 76 -15.78 1.67 3.37
C ALA A 76 -17.30 1.49 3.55
N LYS A 77 -17.70 0.76 4.59
CA LYS A 77 -19.09 0.37 4.88
C LYS A 77 -19.48 0.74 6.31
N ASN A 78 -20.66 1.33 6.48
CA ASN A 78 -21.25 1.50 7.82
C ASN A 78 -21.83 0.15 8.28
N LEU A 79 -21.53 -0.22 9.52
CA LEU A 79 -22.14 -1.37 10.18
C LEU A 79 -23.31 -0.94 11.07
N ASP A 80 -24.22 -1.88 11.33
CA ASP A 80 -25.45 -1.63 12.10
C ASP A 80 -25.17 -1.33 13.59
N ASP A 81 -23.98 -1.72 14.08
CA ASP A 81 -23.50 -1.46 15.44
C ASP A 81 -22.96 -0.02 15.64
N GLY A 82 -23.01 0.81 14.59
CA GLY A 82 -22.48 2.17 14.61
C GLY A 82 -21.01 2.30 14.21
N SER A 83 -20.30 1.19 13.99
CA SER A 83 -18.90 1.20 13.53
C SER A 83 -18.78 1.37 12.00
N VAL A 84 -17.56 1.55 11.52
CA VAL A 84 -17.23 1.56 10.08
C VAL A 84 -16.23 0.46 9.77
N GLU A 85 -16.60 -0.40 8.82
CA GLU A 85 -15.72 -1.39 8.23
C GLU A 85 -14.99 -0.79 7.02
N VAL A 86 -13.68 -1.00 6.95
CA VAL A 86 -12.83 -0.53 5.85
C VAL A 86 -12.03 -1.73 5.34
N VAL A 87 -12.26 -2.11 4.09
CA VAL A 87 -11.39 -3.06 3.38
C VAL A 87 -10.49 -2.28 2.44
N ALA A 88 -9.19 -2.52 2.51
CA ALA A 88 -8.20 -1.85 1.69
C ALA A 88 -7.15 -2.83 1.17
N CYS A 89 -6.89 -2.76 -0.13
CA CYS A 89 -5.99 -3.63 -0.87
C CYS A 89 -5.04 -2.82 -1.75
N GLY A 90 -3.76 -3.14 -1.70
CA GLY A 90 -2.74 -2.48 -2.51
C GLY A 90 -1.33 -2.83 -2.05
N GLU A 91 -0.37 -1.97 -2.38
CA GLU A 91 1.01 -2.11 -1.88
C GLU A 91 1.04 -1.98 -0.34
N GLU A 92 1.81 -2.83 0.33
CA GLU A 92 1.92 -2.87 1.79
C GLU A 92 2.19 -1.50 2.42
N GLY A 93 3.17 -0.76 1.91
CA GLY A 93 3.49 0.58 2.43
C GLY A 93 2.36 1.60 2.24
N GLN A 94 1.49 1.41 1.24
CA GLN A 94 0.35 2.29 1.00
C GLN A 94 -0.83 1.92 1.92
N VAL A 95 -1.06 0.62 2.13
CA VAL A 95 -2.05 0.11 3.09
C VAL A 95 -1.69 0.55 4.50
N GLU A 96 -0.40 0.48 4.87
CA GLU A 96 0.07 0.93 6.19
C GLU A 96 -0.17 2.42 6.42
N LYS A 97 0.06 3.27 5.41
CA LYS A 97 -0.25 4.72 5.48
C LYS A 97 -1.74 4.96 5.74
N LEU A 98 -2.63 4.25 5.06
CA LEU A 98 -4.07 4.35 5.31
C LEU A 98 -4.40 3.91 6.74
N MET A 99 -3.80 2.81 7.21
CA MET A 99 -3.98 2.32 8.58
C MET A 99 -3.52 3.31 9.65
N GLN A 100 -2.37 3.95 9.44
CA GLN A 100 -1.88 5.00 10.33
C GLN A 100 -2.83 6.21 10.35
N TRP A 101 -3.39 6.58 9.19
CA TRP A 101 -4.38 7.65 9.08
C TRP A 101 -5.70 7.31 9.80
N LEU A 102 -6.17 6.07 9.72
CA LEU A 102 -7.34 5.62 10.48
C LEU A 102 -7.08 5.68 11.99
N LYS A 103 -5.89 5.25 12.42
CA LYS A 103 -5.48 5.26 13.84
C LYS A 103 -5.26 6.68 14.40
N SER A 104 -4.87 7.64 13.57
CA SER A 104 -4.66 9.03 13.99
C SER A 104 -5.98 9.81 14.19
N GLY A 105 -7.13 9.21 13.86
CA GLY A 105 -8.45 9.81 14.02
C GLY A 105 -9.23 9.96 12.72
N GLY A 106 -8.60 9.69 11.56
CA GLY A 106 -9.22 9.85 10.25
C GLY A 106 -9.64 11.30 10.00
N PRO A 107 -10.91 11.57 9.60
CA PRO A 107 -11.37 12.93 9.37
C PRO A 107 -11.57 13.73 10.65
N ARG A 108 -11.30 15.04 10.60
CA ARG A 108 -11.43 15.97 11.75
C ARG A 108 -12.83 16.02 12.38
N SER A 109 -13.86 15.66 11.63
CA SER A 109 -15.26 15.60 12.08
C SER A 109 -15.58 14.32 12.88
N ALA A 110 -14.73 13.30 12.82
CA ALA A 110 -14.92 12.03 13.51
C ALA A 110 -14.14 11.99 14.83
N ARG A 111 -14.59 11.11 15.73
CA ARG A 111 -13.85 10.74 16.93
C ARG A 111 -13.65 9.24 16.93
N VAL A 112 -12.44 8.80 16.57
CA VAL A 112 -12.05 7.39 16.59
C VAL A 112 -11.62 7.01 18.00
N GLU A 113 -12.25 5.98 18.55
CA GLU A 113 -11.93 5.45 19.88
C GLU A 113 -11.06 4.20 19.78
N ARG A 114 -11.31 3.37 18.76
CA ARG A 114 -10.62 2.10 18.56
C ARG A 114 -10.57 1.75 17.09
N VAL A 115 -9.44 1.20 16.65
CA VAL A 115 -9.28 0.59 15.34
C VAL A 115 -8.78 -0.83 15.53
N LEU A 116 -9.54 -1.82 15.06
CA LEU A 116 -9.10 -3.21 14.96
C LEU A 116 -8.80 -3.52 13.51
N SER A 117 -7.81 -4.37 13.23
CA SER A 117 -7.46 -4.73 11.86
C SER A 117 -6.90 -6.13 11.75
N GLU A 118 -7.26 -6.81 10.68
CA GLU A 118 -6.83 -8.16 10.38
C GLU A 118 -6.40 -8.31 8.91
N PRO A 119 -5.45 -9.20 8.59
CA PRO A 119 -5.17 -9.59 7.22
C PRO A 119 -6.44 -10.16 6.56
N HIS A 120 -6.75 -9.70 5.35
CA HIS A 120 -7.95 -10.10 4.64
C HIS A 120 -7.61 -10.66 3.26
N HIS A 121 -8.31 -11.70 2.83
CA HIS A 121 -8.17 -12.26 1.48
C HIS A 121 -9.52 -12.12 0.76
N PRO A 122 -9.72 -11.06 -0.04
CA PRO A 122 -10.99 -10.85 -0.73
C PRO A 122 -11.22 -11.96 -1.75
N SER A 123 -12.45 -12.48 -1.82
CA SER A 123 -12.84 -13.54 -2.75
C SER A 123 -12.97 -13.09 -4.20
N GLY A 124 -12.85 -11.79 -4.48
CA GLY A 124 -12.93 -11.22 -5.82
C GLY A 124 -11.98 -10.03 -6.00
N GLU A 125 -11.80 -9.61 -7.25
CA GLU A 125 -10.95 -8.47 -7.57
C GLU A 125 -11.62 -7.14 -7.19
N LEU A 126 -10.91 -6.36 -6.37
CA LEU A 126 -11.28 -4.99 -6.04
C LEU A 126 -10.55 -4.08 -7.04
N THR A 127 -11.31 -3.43 -7.93
CA THR A 127 -10.77 -2.58 -9.00
C THR A 127 -10.82 -1.08 -8.69
N ASP A 128 -11.63 -0.68 -7.71
CA ASP A 128 -11.76 0.70 -7.23
C ASP A 128 -11.98 0.71 -5.71
N PHE A 129 -11.94 1.88 -5.09
CA PHE A 129 -12.36 2.10 -3.72
C PHE A 129 -13.78 2.70 -3.66
N ARG A 130 -14.75 1.95 -3.11
CA ARG A 130 -16.18 2.33 -3.13
C ARG A 130 -16.74 2.58 -1.74
N ILE A 131 -17.80 3.38 -1.67
CA ILE A 131 -18.60 3.55 -0.45
C ILE A 131 -19.76 2.54 -0.52
N ARG A 132 -20.00 1.83 0.59
CA ARG A 132 -21.11 0.88 0.76
C ARG A 132 -21.95 1.25 1.97
#